data_AF-A0A3D0NVJ7-F1
#
_entry.id   AF-A0A3D0NVJ7-F1
#
_cell.length_a   1.000
_cell.length_b   1.000
_cell.length_c   1.000
_cell.angle_alpha   90.00
_cell.angle_beta   90.00
_cell.angle_gamma   90.00
#
_symmetry.space_group_name_H-M   'P 1'
#
loop_
_entity.id
_entity.type
_entity.pdbx_description
1 polymer ?
#
loop_
_entity_poly.entity_id
_entity_poly.type
_entity_poly.pdbx_seq_one_letter_code
_entity_poly.pdbx_strand_id
1 'polypeptide(L)'
;MMLVHLNQPDIAELAHNAWLKTIEDGVHTYDIFKEGVSKEKVGTKEFAQAVVDRLGQKPETLKPVEYKKVEEIAEADRKPIYSVLNPAKKELVGVDVFLHWWNGSYYGAGTELGQKLEAAANGDGLKLVMISNRGTKVYPKGFEDTFCVDHWRCRFMSDNDNREITHQQVINLLQRVQAAGFDFIKTEHLCFFDGEPGFSLGQGQ
;
A
#
# COMPACT_ATOMS: atom_id res chain seq x y z
N MET A 1 -19.65 -13.35 -8.50
CA MET A 1 -20.92 -12.66 -8.18
C MET A 1 -21.20 -12.81 -6.69
N MET A 2 -21.85 -11.82 -6.06
CA MET A 2 -22.09 -11.78 -4.61
C MET A 2 -22.90 -12.98 -4.08
N LEU A 3 -23.99 -13.36 -4.74
CA LEU A 3 -24.86 -14.46 -4.27
C LEU A 3 -24.13 -15.82 -4.20
N VAL A 4 -23.24 -16.10 -5.15
CA VAL A 4 -22.39 -17.31 -5.12
C VAL A 4 -21.42 -17.25 -3.93
N HIS A 5 -20.87 -16.07 -3.62
CA HIS A 5 -19.99 -15.88 -2.47
C HIS A 5 -20.72 -16.04 -1.13
N LEU A 6 -22.00 -15.66 -1.07
CA LEU A 6 -22.88 -15.86 0.09
C LEU A 6 -23.51 -17.27 0.15
N ASN A 7 -23.00 -18.21 -0.64
CA ASN A 7 -23.48 -19.59 -0.71
C ASN A 7 -24.98 -19.73 -1.09
N GLN A 8 -25.47 -18.86 -1.99
CA GLN A 8 -26.81 -18.91 -2.60
C GLN A 8 -26.71 -19.12 -4.13
N PRO A 9 -26.10 -20.23 -4.60
CA PRO A 9 -25.87 -20.47 -6.02
C PRO A 9 -27.16 -20.72 -6.81
N ASP A 10 -28.19 -21.27 -6.17
CA ASP A 10 -29.53 -21.47 -6.72
C ASP A 10 -30.21 -20.13 -7.05
N ILE A 11 -30.13 -19.17 -6.14
CA ILE A 11 -30.65 -17.81 -6.36
C ILE A 11 -29.84 -17.07 -7.43
N ALA A 12 -28.51 -17.25 -7.44
CA ALA A 12 -27.63 -16.70 -8.47
C ALA A 12 -27.98 -17.25 -9.85
N GLU A 13 -28.23 -18.55 -9.96
CA GLU A 13 -28.62 -19.22 -11.20
C GLU A 13 -29.99 -18.74 -11.69
N LEU A 14 -30.96 -18.62 -10.79
CA LEU A 14 -32.30 -18.13 -11.07
C LEU A 14 -32.28 -16.72 -11.69
N ALA A 15 -31.58 -15.79 -11.04
CA ALA A 15 -31.52 -14.40 -11.49
C ALA A 15 -30.71 -14.24 -12.79
N HIS A 16 -29.58 -14.94 -12.92
CA HIS A 16 -28.72 -14.81 -14.09
C HIS A 16 -29.37 -15.40 -15.35
N ASN A 17 -30.03 -16.55 -15.24
CA ASN A 17 -30.72 -17.14 -16.39
C ASN A 17 -31.95 -16.31 -16.81
N ALA A 18 -32.69 -15.72 -15.86
CA ALA A 18 -33.77 -14.81 -16.18
C ALA A 18 -33.27 -13.55 -16.94
N TRP A 19 -32.13 -13.01 -16.51
CA TRP A 19 -31.49 -11.90 -17.20
C TRP A 19 -31.04 -12.29 -18.62
N LEU A 20 -30.37 -13.44 -18.78
CA LEU A 20 -29.98 -13.94 -20.11
C LEU A 20 -31.20 -14.17 -21.01
N LYS A 21 -32.28 -14.75 -20.47
CA LYS A 21 -33.52 -14.95 -21.21
C LYS A 21 -34.14 -13.62 -21.66
N THR A 22 -34.05 -12.58 -20.85
CA THR A 22 -34.53 -11.23 -21.19
C THR A 22 -33.79 -10.65 -22.39
N ILE A 23 -32.46 -10.79 -22.40
CA ILE A 23 -31.60 -10.39 -23.52
C ILE A 23 -31.90 -11.22 -24.77
N GLU A 24 -31.97 -12.54 -24.63
CA GLU A 24 -32.30 -13.45 -25.73
C GLU A 24 -33.65 -13.14 -26.39
N ASP A 25 -34.65 -12.79 -25.59
CA ASP A 25 -35.97 -12.42 -26.09
C ASP A 25 -35.98 -11.07 -26.82
N GLY A 26 -34.88 -10.31 -26.75
CA GLY A 26 -34.66 -9.05 -27.46
C GLY A 26 -35.19 -7.83 -26.70
N VAL A 27 -35.42 -7.93 -25.40
CA VAL A 27 -35.78 -6.80 -24.53
C VAL A 27 -34.48 -6.15 -24.08
N HIS A 28 -34.17 -4.97 -24.59
CA HIS A 28 -32.85 -4.37 -24.46
C HIS A 28 -32.90 -2.94 -23.96
N THR A 29 -31.97 -2.60 -23.06
CA THR A 29 -31.70 -1.22 -22.70
C THR A 29 -31.01 -0.48 -23.85
N TYR A 30 -31.04 0.85 -23.79
CA TYR A 30 -30.62 1.71 -24.91
C TYR A 30 -29.17 1.51 -25.37
N ASP A 31 -28.29 1.05 -24.47
CA ASP A 31 -26.85 0.84 -24.67
C ASP A 31 -26.55 -0.42 -25.48
N ILE A 32 -27.43 -1.42 -25.45
CA ILE A 32 -27.29 -2.69 -26.17
C ILE A 32 -28.36 -2.90 -27.25
N PHE A 33 -29.31 -1.98 -27.38
CA PHE A 33 -30.33 -2.03 -28.41
C PHE A 33 -29.72 -1.86 -29.81
N LYS A 34 -30.05 -2.80 -30.70
CA LYS A 34 -29.63 -2.83 -32.10
C LYS A 34 -30.79 -3.19 -33.01
N GLU A 35 -31.06 -2.35 -33.99
CA GLU A 35 -32.09 -2.56 -35.01
C GLU A 35 -31.85 -3.86 -35.79
N GLY A 36 -32.91 -4.62 -36.06
CA GLY A 36 -32.85 -5.94 -36.69
C GLY A 36 -32.43 -7.10 -35.78
N VAL A 37 -31.95 -6.83 -34.55
CA VAL A 37 -31.60 -7.85 -33.54
C VAL A 37 -32.49 -7.76 -32.31
N SER A 38 -32.78 -6.53 -31.87
CA SER A 38 -33.59 -6.26 -30.68
C SER A 38 -35.07 -6.17 -31.03
N LYS A 39 -35.94 -6.61 -30.13
CA LYS A 39 -37.40 -6.54 -30.29
C LYS A 39 -38.00 -5.33 -29.59
N GLU A 40 -37.48 -4.99 -28.41
CA GLU A 40 -38.02 -3.92 -27.58
C GLU A 40 -36.89 -3.08 -26.98
N LYS A 41 -37.03 -1.75 -27.06
CA LYS A 41 -36.12 -0.79 -26.41
C LYS A 41 -36.77 -0.29 -25.12
N VAL A 42 -36.18 -0.63 -23.98
CA VAL A 42 -36.75 -0.35 -22.65
C VAL A 42 -35.83 0.52 -21.79
N GLY A 43 -36.42 1.18 -20.78
CA GLY A 43 -35.69 1.84 -19.71
C GLY A 43 -35.32 0.87 -18.58
N THR A 44 -34.64 1.37 -17.54
CA THR A 44 -34.17 0.56 -16.41
C THR A 44 -35.30 -0.14 -15.67
N LYS A 45 -36.44 0.53 -15.47
CA LYS A 45 -37.56 -0.02 -14.70
C LYS A 45 -38.25 -1.15 -15.44
N GLU A 46 -38.50 -0.95 -16.73
CA GLU A 46 -39.18 -1.91 -17.60
C GLU A 46 -38.28 -3.11 -17.85
N PHE A 47 -36.97 -2.89 -18.04
CA PHE A 47 -36.00 -3.98 -18.13
C PHE A 47 -35.95 -4.82 -16.84
N ALA A 48 -35.90 -4.17 -15.67
CA ALA A 48 -35.90 -4.88 -14.40
C ALA A 48 -37.17 -5.72 -14.22
N GLN A 49 -38.35 -5.18 -14.59
CA GLN A 49 -39.59 -5.95 -14.55
C GLN A 49 -39.56 -7.13 -15.54
N ALA A 50 -39.05 -6.92 -16.75
CA ALA A 50 -38.92 -7.98 -17.75
C ALA A 50 -38.01 -9.13 -17.30
N VAL A 51 -36.98 -8.84 -16.50
CA VAL A 51 -36.14 -9.85 -15.84
C VAL A 51 -36.92 -10.59 -14.75
N VAL A 52 -37.69 -9.88 -13.92
CA VAL A 52 -38.54 -10.49 -12.88
C VAL A 52 -39.58 -11.45 -13.49
N ASP A 53 -40.22 -11.04 -14.58
CA ASP A 53 -41.24 -11.85 -15.27
C ASP A 53 -40.67 -13.15 -15.87
N ARG A 54 -39.35 -13.24 -16.00
CA ARG A 54 -38.61 -14.39 -16.55
C ARG A 54 -37.91 -15.23 -15.48
N LEU A 55 -38.11 -14.94 -14.20
CA LEU A 55 -37.57 -15.79 -13.13
C LEU A 55 -38.06 -17.23 -13.30
N GLY A 56 -37.12 -18.17 -13.22
CA GLY A 56 -37.37 -19.60 -13.43
C GLY A 56 -37.24 -20.08 -14.88
N GLN A 57 -37.13 -19.15 -15.83
CA GLN A 57 -36.89 -19.47 -17.24
C GLN A 57 -35.39 -19.55 -17.53
N LYS A 58 -35.01 -20.36 -18.53
CA LYS A 58 -33.63 -20.46 -19.03
C LYS A 58 -33.58 -19.99 -20.49
N PRO A 59 -32.48 -19.37 -20.93
CA PRO A 59 -32.26 -19.08 -22.35
C PRO A 59 -32.16 -20.38 -23.16
N GLU A 60 -32.61 -20.32 -24.42
CA GLU A 60 -32.60 -21.43 -25.37
C GLU A 60 -31.42 -21.34 -26.36
N THR A 61 -31.06 -20.12 -26.74
CA THR A 61 -29.98 -19.78 -27.68
C THR A 61 -28.70 -19.39 -26.95
N LEU A 62 -28.81 -18.51 -25.94
CA LEU A 62 -27.69 -18.20 -25.07
C LEU A 62 -27.43 -19.39 -24.14
N LYS A 63 -26.16 -19.64 -23.83
CA LYS A 63 -25.79 -20.75 -22.94
C LYS A 63 -26.35 -20.48 -21.53
N PRO A 64 -27.20 -21.35 -20.97
CA PRO A 64 -27.66 -21.20 -19.59
C PRO A 64 -26.48 -21.35 -18.62
N VAL A 65 -26.56 -20.61 -17.52
CA VAL A 65 -25.54 -20.63 -16.47
C VAL A 65 -25.97 -21.61 -15.40
N GLU A 66 -25.01 -22.32 -14.82
CA GLU A 66 -25.19 -23.16 -13.64
C GLU A 66 -24.11 -22.83 -12.63
N TYR A 67 -24.51 -22.65 -11.37
CA TYR A 67 -23.57 -22.38 -10.29
C TYR A 67 -23.43 -23.59 -9.38
N LYS A 68 -22.20 -24.06 -9.22
CA LYS A 68 -21.90 -25.09 -8.22
C LYS A 68 -22.00 -24.51 -6.82
N LYS A 69 -22.51 -25.31 -5.88
CA LYS A 69 -22.32 -25.03 -4.46
C LYS A 69 -20.83 -24.98 -4.17
N VAL A 70 -20.42 -23.97 -3.42
CA VAL A 70 -19.05 -23.93 -2.91
C VAL A 70 -18.96 -25.06 -1.89
N GLU A 71 -18.10 -26.04 -2.17
CA GLU A 71 -17.82 -27.10 -1.20
C GLU A 71 -17.19 -26.46 0.03
N GLU A 72 -17.79 -26.66 1.20
CA GLU A 72 -17.16 -26.24 2.45
C GLU A 72 -15.85 -27.03 2.60
N ILE A 73 -14.74 -26.31 2.80
CA ILE A 73 -13.47 -26.94 3.15
C ILE A 73 -13.71 -27.69 4.47
N ALA A 74 -13.51 -29.00 4.43
CA ALA A 74 -13.63 -29.87 5.58
C ALA A 74 -12.79 -29.30 6.73
N GLU A 75 -13.30 -29.38 7.94
CA GLU A 75 -12.67 -28.74 9.11
C GLU A 75 -11.22 -29.20 9.31
N ALA A 76 -10.92 -30.45 8.96
CA ALA A 76 -9.57 -31.02 8.98
C ALA A 76 -8.60 -30.42 7.96
N ASP A 77 -9.10 -29.85 6.86
CA ASP A 77 -8.30 -29.24 5.79
C ASP A 77 -8.19 -27.72 5.94
N ARG A 78 -8.84 -27.13 6.96
CA ARG A 78 -8.74 -25.70 7.25
C ARG A 78 -7.35 -25.40 7.78
N LYS A 79 -6.56 -24.69 6.98
CA LYS A 79 -5.27 -24.14 7.43
C LYS A 79 -5.50 -23.18 8.61
N PRO A 80 -4.62 -23.16 9.62
CA PRO A 80 -4.71 -22.20 10.70
C PRO A 80 -4.68 -20.77 10.14
N ILE A 81 -5.48 -19.88 10.75
CA ILE A 81 -5.68 -18.49 10.31
C ILE A 81 -4.35 -17.70 10.35
N TYR A 82 -3.40 -18.15 11.18
CA TYR A 82 -2.04 -17.63 11.26
C TYR A 82 -1.04 -18.75 11.55
N SER A 83 0.20 -18.55 11.14
CA SER A 83 1.35 -19.32 11.62
C SER A 83 2.02 -18.56 12.76
N VAL A 84 2.46 -19.28 13.80
CA VAL A 84 3.36 -18.72 14.82
C VAL A 84 4.75 -18.67 14.21
N LEU A 85 5.26 -17.47 13.98
CA LEU A 85 6.65 -17.27 13.54
C LEU A 85 7.58 -17.31 14.76
N ASN A 86 8.77 -17.89 14.59
CA ASN A 86 9.82 -17.77 15.59
C ASN A 86 10.29 -16.31 15.67
N PRO A 87 10.60 -15.76 16.86
CA PRO A 87 11.17 -14.42 16.98
C PRO A 87 12.49 -14.32 16.21
N ALA A 88 12.57 -13.37 15.27
CA ALA A 88 13.80 -13.08 14.55
C ALA A 88 14.85 -12.45 15.47
N LYS A 89 16.14 -12.71 15.20
CA LYS A 89 17.25 -11.99 15.81
C LYS A 89 17.21 -10.54 15.32
N LYS A 90 16.92 -9.61 16.24
CA LYS A 90 16.83 -8.17 15.97
C LYS A 90 18.14 -7.48 16.33
N GLU A 91 18.71 -6.73 15.39
CA GLU A 91 19.95 -5.96 15.59
C GLU A 91 19.71 -4.50 15.20
N LEU A 92 19.90 -3.55 16.12
CA LEU A 92 19.74 -2.12 15.86
C LEU A 92 20.98 -1.60 15.14
N VAL A 93 20.87 -1.07 13.92
CA VAL A 93 22.04 -0.67 13.10
C VAL A 93 22.03 0.81 12.71
N GLY A 94 20.98 1.53 13.06
CA GLY A 94 20.83 2.95 12.74
C GLY A 94 19.53 3.54 13.29
N VAL A 95 19.34 4.83 13.01
CA VAL A 95 18.13 5.58 13.35
C VAL A 95 17.86 6.64 12.29
N ASP A 96 16.61 6.70 11.84
CA ASP A 96 16.09 7.86 11.12
C ASP A 96 15.63 8.90 12.16
N VAL A 97 16.21 10.10 12.10
CA VAL A 97 15.82 11.25 12.90
C VAL A 97 15.03 12.19 12.00
N PHE A 98 13.79 12.50 12.38
CA PHE A 98 12.93 13.40 11.64
C PHE A 98 13.00 14.80 12.24
N LEU A 99 13.14 15.81 11.40
CA LEU A 99 13.28 17.20 11.82
C LEU A 99 12.15 18.08 11.27
N HIS A 100 11.70 19.03 12.08
CA HIS A 100 11.04 20.24 11.61
C HIS A 100 12.09 21.33 11.44
N TRP A 101 12.38 21.73 10.21
CA TRP A 101 13.42 22.71 9.93
C TRP A 101 13.14 23.48 8.65
N TRP A 102 13.32 24.80 8.71
CA TRP A 102 13.12 25.71 7.59
C TRP A 102 14.26 26.72 7.51
N ASN A 103 14.88 26.84 6.34
CA ASN A 103 15.93 27.83 6.08
C ASN A 103 15.45 29.05 5.27
N GLY A 104 14.15 29.13 4.95
CA GLY A 104 13.62 30.18 4.07
C GLY A 104 13.56 29.83 2.59
N SER A 105 13.97 28.63 2.16
CA SER A 105 14.01 28.22 0.75
C SER A 105 13.43 26.82 0.50
N TYR A 106 12.61 26.69 -0.54
CA TYR A 106 12.08 25.40 -0.99
C TYR A 106 13.10 24.57 -1.79
N TYR A 107 14.17 25.19 -2.31
CA TYR A 107 15.15 24.58 -3.21
C TYR A 107 16.57 24.69 -2.62
N GLY A 108 17.41 23.69 -2.88
CA GLY A 108 18.81 23.64 -2.41
C GLY A 108 19.02 23.41 -0.90
N ALA A 109 17.95 23.41 -0.10
CA ALA A 109 18.01 23.30 1.37
C ALA A 109 18.58 21.96 1.88
N GLY A 110 18.49 20.88 1.10
CA GLY A 110 19.00 19.56 1.48
C GLY A 110 20.52 19.52 1.69
N THR A 111 21.29 20.21 0.84
CA THR A 111 22.76 20.28 0.96
C THR A 111 23.19 21.05 2.20
N GLU A 112 22.55 22.18 2.47
CA GLU A 112 22.81 22.98 3.66
C GLU A 112 22.52 22.20 4.94
N LEU A 113 21.35 21.55 5.02
CA LEU A 113 20.97 20.74 6.18
C LEU A 113 21.94 19.57 6.38
N GLY A 114 22.32 18.89 5.28
CA GLY A 114 23.26 17.76 5.29
C GLY A 114 24.60 18.12 5.91
N GLN A 115 25.23 19.19 5.42
CA GLN A 115 26.53 19.66 5.93
C GLN A 115 26.47 20.07 7.40
N LYS A 116 25.40 20.76 7.81
CA LYS A 116 25.21 21.16 9.22
C LYS A 116 25.04 19.95 10.13
N LEU A 117 24.24 18.96 9.72
CA LEU A 117 24.01 17.74 10.50
C LEU A 117 25.25 16.84 10.56
N GLU A 118 26.01 16.71 9.47
CA GLU A 118 27.27 15.97 9.52
C GLU A 118 28.24 16.58 10.52
N ALA A 119 28.42 17.90 10.47
CA ALA A 119 29.34 18.61 11.36
C ALA A 119 28.91 18.53 12.84
N ALA A 120 27.60 18.58 13.10
CA ALA A 120 27.08 18.65 14.45
C ALA A 120 26.77 17.28 15.10
N ALA A 121 26.32 16.30 14.30
CA ALA A 121 25.67 15.10 14.82
C ALA A 121 26.44 13.80 14.58
N ASN A 122 27.37 13.76 13.62
CA ASN A 122 28.23 12.59 13.42
C ASN A 122 29.13 12.34 14.64
N GLY A 123 29.36 11.08 14.97
CA GLY A 123 30.18 10.66 16.11
C GLY A 123 29.52 9.57 16.93
N ASP A 124 30.26 9.06 17.92
CA ASP A 124 29.80 7.97 18.81
C ASP A 124 29.32 6.72 18.02
N GLY A 125 30.05 6.38 16.95
CA GLY A 125 29.73 5.22 16.11
C GLY A 125 28.60 5.43 15.10
N LEU A 126 28.09 6.67 14.93
CA LEU A 126 26.99 7.00 14.03
C LEU A 126 27.38 8.08 13.02
N LYS A 127 27.00 7.88 11.75
CA LYS A 127 27.18 8.86 10.67
C LYS A 127 25.91 9.07 9.86
N LEU A 128 25.66 10.31 9.45
CA LEU A 128 24.63 10.65 8.48
C LEU A 128 24.97 9.98 7.15
N VAL A 129 24.05 9.20 6.60
CA VAL A 129 24.23 8.54 5.30
C VAL A 129 23.35 9.14 4.22
N MET A 130 22.19 9.71 4.58
CA MET A 130 21.34 10.43 3.65
C MET A 130 20.32 11.32 4.35
N ILE A 131 19.79 12.29 3.61
CA ILE A 131 18.57 13.02 3.96
C ILE A 131 17.56 12.83 2.82
N SER A 132 16.30 12.62 3.19
CA SER A 132 15.19 12.70 2.23
C SER A 132 14.15 13.73 2.65
N ASN A 133 13.47 14.29 1.65
CA ASN A 133 12.31 15.15 1.82
C ASN A 133 11.16 14.56 1.01
N ARG A 134 10.01 14.29 1.66
CA ARG A 134 8.85 13.60 1.07
C ARG A 134 9.20 12.28 0.35
N GLY A 135 10.18 11.54 0.87
CA GLY A 135 10.63 10.26 0.32
C GLY A 135 11.73 10.36 -0.75
N THR A 136 12.01 11.55 -1.28
CA THR A 136 13.07 11.78 -2.28
C THR A 136 14.40 12.06 -1.60
N LYS A 137 15.47 11.33 -1.95
CA LYS A 137 16.82 11.63 -1.46
C LYS A 137 17.27 13.01 -1.96
N VAL A 138 17.61 13.88 -1.03
CA VAL A 138 18.07 15.25 -1.29
C VAL A 138 19.50 15.52 -0.80
N TYR A 139 20.06 14.58 -0.04
CA TYR A 139 21.46 14.61 0.40
C TYR A 139 21.99 13.18 0.63
N PRO A 140 23.26 12.90 0.31
CA PRO A 140 24.17 13.70 -0.51
C PRO A 140 23.75 13.68 -2.00
N LYS A 141 24.26 14.64 -2.78
CA LYS A 141 24.04 14.72 -4.24
C LYS A 141 22.56 14.71 -4.65
N GLY A 142 21.72 15.45 -3.94
CA GLY A 142 20.33 15.68 -4.36
C GLY A 142 20.23 16.60 -5.58
N PHE A 143 19.09 16.59 -6.25
CA PHE A 143 18.78 17.55 -7.32
C PHE A 143 18.33 18.88 -6.72
N GLU A 144 18.93 19.99 -7.15
CA GLU A 144 18.63 21.34 -6.63
C GLU A 144 17.18 21.76 -6.87
N ASP A 145 16.58 21.29 -7.97
CA ASP A 145 15.17 21.55 -8.34
C ASP A 145 14.15 20.73 -7.52
N THR A 146 14.60 19.90 -6.58
CA THR A 146 13.70 19.15 -5.71
C THR A 146 13.01 20.10 -4.74
N PHE A 147 11.71 20.30 -4.92
CA PHE A 147 10.89 21.03 -3.95
C PHE A 147 10.89 20.30 -2.60
N CYS A 148 11.41 20.99 -1.57
CA CYS A 148 11.51 20.48 -0.20
C CYS A 148 10.55 21.21 0.73
N VAL A 149 9.89 20.47 1.62
CA VAL A 149 9.10 21.05 2.73
C VAL A 149 9.92 21.07 4.01
N ASP A 150 9.35 21.61 5.09
CA ASP A 150 9.98 21.74 6.41
C ASP A 150 10.12 20.43 7.20
N HIS A 151 9.67 19.30 6.64
CA HIS A 151 9.77 17.97 7.23
C HIS A 151 10.84 17.11 6.56
N TRP A 152 11.87 16.73 7.34
CA TRP A 152 13.06 16.04 6.86
C TRP A 152 13.21 14.68 7.51
N ARG A 153 13.70 13.68 6.77
CA ARG A 153 14.17 12.40 7.33
C ARG A 153 15.69 12.32 7.17
N CYS A 154 16.41 12.30 8.27
CA CYS A 154 17.86 12.25 8.34
C CYS A 154 18.29 10.86 8.83
N ARG A 155 18.91 10.07 7.95
CA ARG A 155 19.30 8.69 8.28
C ARG A 155 20.71 8.66 8.85
N PHE A 156 20.84 8.21 10.09
CA PHE A 156 22.11 7.89 10.72
C PHE A 156 22.29 6.38 10.79
N MET A 157 23.44 5.89 10.34
CA MET A 157 23.80 4.47 10.38
C MET A 157 25.10 4.28 11.16
N SER A 158 25.31 3.06 11.66
CA SER A 158 26.59 2.62 12.20
C SER A 158 27.74 2.94 11.25
N ASP A 159 28.79 3.58 11.76
CA ASP A 159 29.99 3.90 10.98
C ASP A 159 30.93 2.69 10.81
N ASN A 160 30.70 1.61 11.56
CA ASN A 160 31.49 0.37 11.59
C ASN A 160 30.78 -0.77 10.83
N ASP A 161 30.69 -0.69 9.49
CA ASP A 161 30.18 -1.76 8.63
C ASP A 161 28.83 -2.38 9.06
N ASN A 162 27.85 -1.54 9.40
CA ASN A 162 26.52 -1.95 9.87
C ASN A 162 26.52 -2.80 11.16
N ARG A 163 27.53 -2.66 12.02
CA ARG A 163 27.50 -3.25 13.37
C ARG A 163 26.38 -2.66 14.22
N GLU A 164 25.92 -3.48 15.16
CA GLU A 164 24.90 -3.10 16.12
C GLU A 164 25.31 -1.86 16.92
N ILE A 165 24.37 -0.91 17.05
CA ILE A 165 24.46 0.28 17.89
C ILE A 165 23.57 0.10 19.12
N THR A 166 23.83 0.88 20.16
CA THR A 166 23.08 0.89 21.41
C THR A 166 22.04 2.02 21.45
N HIS A 167 21.02 1.86 22.29
CA HIS A 167 20.08 2.95 22.56
C HIS A 167 20.77 4.18 23.18
N GLN A 168 21.87 4.00 23.92
CA GLN A 168 22.63 5.12 24.46
C GLN A 168 23.26 5.96 23.34
N GLN A 169 23.78 5.33 22.28
CA GLN A 169 24.30 6.05 21.10
C GLN A 169 23.19 6.83 20.39
N VAL A 170 21.96 6.30 20.33
CA VAL A 170 20.80 7.04 19.80
C VAL A 170 20.47 8.25 20.67
N ILE A 171 20.45 8.10 21.99
CA ILE A 171 20.22 9.23 22.92
C ILE A 171 21.31 10.31 22.75
N ASN A 172 22.58 9.91 22.68
CA ASN A 172 23.70 10.81 22.48
C ASN A 172 23.63 11.54 21.13
N LEU A 173 23.17 10.87 20.07
CA LEU A 173 22.89 11.50 18.79
C LEU A 173 21.81 12.59 18.92
N LEU A 174 20.68 12.29 19.57
CA LEU A 174 19.59 13.26 19.76
C LEU A 174 20.05 14.47 20.59
N GLN A 175 20.89 14.26 21.60
CA GLN A 175 21.51 15.35 22.36
C GLN A 175 22.34 16.27 21.47
N ARG A 176 23.16 15.71 20.56
CA ARG A 176 23.95 16.51 19.60
C ARG A 176 23.06 17.27 18.62
N VAL A 177 22.02 16.63 18.08
CA VAL A 177 21.03 17.25 17.18
C VAL A 177 20.34 18.43 17.89
N GLN A 178 19.87 18.22 19.13
CA GLN A 178 19.24 19.27 19.93
C GLN A 178 20.21 20.41 20.25
N ALA A 179 21.44 20.10 20.66
CA ALA A 179 22.46 21.10 21.00
C ALA A 179 22.83 21.99 19.81
N ALA A 180 22.69 21.47 18.58
CA ALA A 180 22.86 22.23 17.34
C ALA A 180 21.65 23.08 16.94
N GLY A 181 20.57 23.06 17.74
CA GLY A 181 19.36 23.86 17.51
C GLY A 181 18.36 23.26 16.52
N PHE A 182 18.48 21.96 16.20
CA PHE A 182 17.51 21.28 15.34
C PHE A 182 16.36 20.70 16.16
N ASP A 183 15.13 20.96 15.73
CA ASP A 183 13.91 20.41 16.32
C ASP A 183 13.66 19.00 15.77
N PHE A 184 14.00 17.98 16.56
CA PHE A 184 13.69 16.59 16.23
C PHE A 184 12.27 16.26 16.69
N ILE A 185 11.45 15.80 15.75
CA ILE A 185 10.01 15.62 15.97
C ILE A 185 9.60 14.13 16.04
N LYS A 186 10.46 13.24 15.55
CA LYS A 186 10.21 11.78 15.52
C LYS A 186 11.51 11.01 15.29
N THR A 187 11.56 9.77 15.77
CA THR A 187 12.62 8.81 15.44
C THR A 187 12.05 7.49 14.95
N GLU A 188 12.79 6.80 14.07
CA GLU A 188 12.53 5.42 13.68
C GLU A 188 13.82 4.59 13.73
N HIS A 189 13.80 3.47 14.45
CA HIS A 189 14.95 2.57 14.56
C HIS A 189 15.12 1.74 13.29
N LEU A 190 16.35 1.63 12.81
CA LEU A 190 16.72 0.83 11.65
C LEU A 190 17.30 -0.48 12.17
N CYS A 191 16.60 -1.58 11.93
CA CYS A 191 16.96 -2.90 12.45
C CYS A 191 17.21 -3.89 11.32
N PHE A 192 18.15 -4.81 11.53
CA PHE A 192 18.14 -6.09 10.85
C PHE A 192 17.29 -7.09 11.61
N PHE A 193 16.61 -7.97 10.88
CA PHE A 193 15.89 -9.14 11.39
C PHE A 193 16.45 -10.37 10.68
N ASP A 194 17.13 -11.25 11.41
CA ASP A 194 17.85 -12.40 10.87
C ASP A 194 18.83 -12.03 9.73
N GLY A 195 19.49 -10.87 9.86
CA GLY A 195 20.43 -10.34 8.88
C GLY A 195 19.80 -9.53 7.74
N GLU A 196 18.47 -9.54 7.60
CA GLU A 196 17.75 -8.83 6.54
C GLU A 196 17.30 -7.42 6.99
N PRO A 197 17.39 -6.38 6.14
CA PRO A 197 16.96 -5.03 6.47
C PRO A 197 15.45 -4.95 6.72
N GLY A 198 15.07 -4.58 7.95
CA GLY A 198 13.71 -4.22 8.34
C GLY A 198 13.30 -2.80 7.95
N PHE A 199 13.99 -2.20 6.98
CA PHE A 199 13.78 -0.83 6.51
C PHE A 199 14.06 -0.75 5.02
N SER A 200 13.40 0.17 4.31
CA SER A 200 13.70 0.40 2.90
C SER A 200 15.01 1.16 2.74
N LEU A 201 15.78 0.80 1.72
CA LEU A 201 16.90 1.62 1.24
C LEU A 201 16.32 2.88 0.58
N GLY A 202 16.95 4.04 0.82
CA GLY A 202 16.56 5.25 0.11
C GLY A 202 16.83 5.12 -1.39
N GLN A 203 16.11 5.85 -2.24
CA GLN A 203 16.45 5.87 -3.67
C GLN A 203 17.90 6.33 -3.88
N GLY A 204 18.73 5.45 -4.45
CA GLY A 204 20.15 5.67 -4.66
C GLY A 204 21.01 5.56 -3.39
N GLN A 205 20.57 4.79 -2.40
CA GLN A 205 21.41 4.23 -1.34
C GLN A 205 21.97 2.86 -1.79
#